data_AF-A0A6B3D3I8-F1
#
_entry.id   AF-A0A6B3D3I8-F1
#
_cell.length_a   1.000
_cell.length_b   1.000
_cell.length_c   1.000
_cell.angle_alpha   90.00
_cell.angle_beta   90.00
_cell.angle_gamma   90.00
#
_symmetry.space_group_name_H-M   'P 1'
#
loop_
_entity.id
_entity.type
_entity.pdbx_description
1 polymer ?
#
loop_
_entity_poly.entity_id
_entity_poly.type
_entity_poly.pdbx_seq_one_letter_code
_entity_poly.pdbx_strand_id
1 'polypeptide(L)'
;MNAAQLPSVAPEVTATLVEGLSPRLRKRLDAAVTKLAARPAHRDGDTTTIEVDDETELRLHAPGGVVAKVEDIACGCLLAPACVHRAAAACAAPAADLAPEPAEQVTPEAPGPASA
;
A
#
# COMPACT_ATOMS: atom_id res chain seq x y z
N MET A 1 -2.35 -25.53 -0.82
CA MET A 1 -3.22 -24.42 -0.36
C MET A 1 -2.59 -23.14 -0.88
N ASN A 2 -3.20 -22.51 -1.87
CA ASN A 2 -2.65 -21.34 -2.53
C ASN A 2 -2.86 -20.15 -1.58
N ALA A 3 -1.84 -19.77 -0.83
CA ALA A 3 -1.88 -18.53 -0.06
C ALA A 3 -2.15 -17.41 -1.06
N ALA A 4 -3.34 -16.80 -1.00
CA ALA A 4 -3.69 -15.76 -1.94
C ALA A 4 -2.69 -14.62 -1.75
N GLN A 5 -1.99 -14.24 -2.82
CA GLN A 5 -1.05 -13.13 -2.74
C GLN A 5 -1.81 -11.83 -2.43
N LEU A 6 -1.18 -10.96 -1.63
CA LEU A 6 -1.69 -9.62 -1.37
C LEU A 6 -1.80 -8.85 -2.68
N PRO A 7 -2.83 -7.99 -2.84
CA PRO A 7 -2.92 -7.09 -3.99
C PRO A 7 -1.75 -6.10 -3.97
N SER A 8 -1.40 -5.55 -5.13
CA SER A 8 -0.43 -4.46 -5.19
C SER A 8 -0.97 -3.21 -4.50
N VAL A 9 -0.10 -2.42 -3.88
CA VAL A 9 -0.48 -1.19 -3.17
C VAL A 9 0.30 -0.02 -3.77
N ALA A 10 -0.40 1.10 -4.03
CA ALA A 10 0.24 2.32 -4.49
C ALA A 10 1.23 2.84 -3.43
N PRO A 11 2.46 3.23 -3.81
CA PRO A 11 3.49 3.69 -2.85
C PRO A 11 3.01 4.84 -1.93
N GLU A 12 2.19 5.75 -2.46
CA GLU A 12 1.64 6.91 -1.75
C GLU A 12 0.68 6.48 -0.64
N VAL A 13 -0.07 5.39 -0.85
CA VAL A 13 -0.95 4.80 0.17
C VAL A 13 -0.12 4.26 1.33
N THR A 14 0.95 3.53 1.03
CA THR A 14 1.87 3.01 2.05
C THR A 14 2.52 4.14 2.83
N ALA A 15 3.02 5.17 2.15
CA ALA A 15 3.61 6.34 2.80
C ALA A 15 2.62 7.04 3.75
N THR A 16 1.42 7.34 3.26
CA THR A 16 0.36 8.00 4.05
C THR A 16 -0.02 7.21 5.30
N LEU A 17 -0.14 5.88 5.18
CA LEU A 17 -0.45 5.01 6.32
C LEU A 17 0.65 5.00 7.37
N VAL A 18 1.91 4.92 6.93
CA VAL A 18 3.06 4.96 7.83
C VAL A 18 3.12 6.31 8.53
N GLU A 19 2.95 7.41 7.78
CA GLU A 19 2.94 8.80 8.28
C GLU A 19 1.87 9.04 9.34
N GLY A 20 0.69 8.43 9.20
CA GLY A 20 -0.40 8.52 10.18
C GLY A 20 -0.16 7.77 11.51
N LEU A 21 0.89 6.95 11.62
CA LEU A 21 1.19 6.22 12.86
C LEU A 21 1.80 7.13 13.93
N SER A 22 1.37 6.92 15.18
CA SER A 22 2.09 7.46 16.34
C SER A 22 3.51 6.87 16.43
N PRO A 23 4.47 7.56 17.09
CA PRO A 23 5.85 7.06 17.23
C PRO A 23 5.94 5.65 17.83
N ARG A 24 5.06 5.35 18.79
CA ARG A 24 4.99 4.04 19.44
C ARG A 24 4.55 2.94 18.47
N LEU A 25 3.58 3.22 17.60
CA LEU A 25 3.11 2.25 16.60
C LEU A 25 4.12 2.10 15.46
N ARG A 26 4.75 3.20 15.02
CA ARG A 26 5.79 3.16 13.99
C ARG A 26 6.97 2.29 14.40
N LYS A 27 7.41 2.35 15.67
CA LYS A 27 8.44 1.45 16.21
C LYS A 27 8.07 -0.04 16.15
N ARG A 28 6.78 -0.38 16.09
CA ARG A 28 6.29 -1.76 16.03
C ARG A 28 6.03 -2.25 14.61
N LEU A 29 6.19 -1.39 13.60
CA LEU A 29 5.78 -1.65 12.23
C LEU A 29 6.47 -2.90 11.66
N ASP A 30 7.81 -2.97 11.71
CA ASP A 30 8.55 -4.09 11.12
C ASP A 30 8.13 -5.45 11.71
N ALA A 31 7.99 -5.50 13.04
CA ALA A 31 7.51 -6.71 13.70
C ALA A 31 6.06 -7.06 13.32
N ALA A 32 5.22 -6.05 13.07
CA ALA A 32 3.87 -6.26 12.59
C ALA A 32 3.85 -6.77 11.14
N VAL A 33 4.71 -6.24 10.27
CA VAL A 33 4.89 -6.71 8.88
C VAL A 33 5.27 -8.19 8.86
N THR A 34 6.28 -8.59 9.63
CA THR A 34 6.70 -10.00 9.71
C THR A 34 5.57 -10.90 10.20
N LYS A 35 4.81 -10.47 11.23
CA LYS A 35 3.68 -11.25 11.77
C LYS A 35 2.53 -11.37 10.78
N LEU A 36 2.22 -10.28 10.07
CA LEU A 36 1.12 -10.26 9.11
C LEU A 36 1.45 -11.10 7.88
N ALA A 37 2.70 -11.06 7.40
CA ALA A 37 3.16 -11.87 6.27
C ALA A 37 3.11 -13.39 6.55
N ALA A 38 3.13 -13.80 7.82
CA ALA A 38 2.98 -15.20 8.23
C ALA A 38 1.51 -15.65 8.32
N ARG A 39 0.54 -14.73 8.20
CA ARG A 39 -0.89 -15.04 8.28
C ARG A 39 -1.44 -15.40 6.91
N PRO A 40 -2.38 -16.36 6.83
CA PRO A 40 -3.04 -16.68 5.58
C PRO A 40 -3.90 -15.49 5.13
N ALA A 41 -3.80 -15.16 3.84
CA ALA A 41 -4.69 -14.22 3.19
C ALA A 41 -5.69 -14.99 2.32
N HIS A 42 -6.94 -14.54 2.34
CA HIS A 42 -8.02 -15.04 1.51
C HIS A 42 -8.42 -13.98 0.50
N ARG A 43 -8.52 -14.33 -0.78
CA ARG A 43 -8.93 -13.39 -1.83
C ARG A 43 -10.26 -13.81 -2.43
N ASP A 44 -11.19 -12.88 -2.46
CA ASP A 44 -12.50 -12.97 -3.09
C ASP A 44 -12.66 -11.79 -4.07
N GLY A 45 -12.49 -12.08 -5.37
CA GLY A 45 -12.47 -11.06 -6.43
C GLY A 45 -11.42 -9.97 -6.19
N ASP A 46 -11.90 -8.74 -6.03
CA ASP A 46 -11.09 -7.54 -5.77
C ASP A 46 -10.87 -7.28 -4.27
N THR A 47 -11.30 -8.19 -3.39
CA THR A 47 -11.12 -8.06 -1.94
C THR A 47 -10.17 -9.14 -1.43
N THR A 48 -9.17 -8.74 -0.65
CA THR A 48 -8.33 -9.64 0.14
C THR A 48 -8.58 -9.43 1.63
N THR A 49 -8.74 -10.51 2.37
CA THR A 49 -9.03 -10.52 3.80
C THR A 49 -7.94 -11.29 4.56
N ILE A 50 -7.56 -10.78 5.74
CA ILE A 50 -6.58 -11.36 6.65
C ILE A 50 -7.13 -11.30 8.07
N GLU A 51 -7.15 -12.43 8.76
CA GLU A 51 -7.46 -12.49 10.20
C GLU A 51 -6.22 -12.07 11.00
N VAL A 52 -6.24 -10.88 11.58
CA VAL A 52 -5.11 -10.30 12.36
C VAL A 52 -5.04 -10.90 13.76
N ASP A 53 -6.18 -11.32 14.30
CA ASP A 53 -6.39 -12.13 15.50
C ASP A 53 -7.80 -12.72 15.42
N ASP A 54 -8.26 -13.38 16.49
CA ASP A 54 -9.54 -14.09 16.51
C ASP A 54 -10.77 -13.16 16.39
N GLU A 55 -10.61 -11.86 16.67
CA GLU A 55 -11.71 -10.88 16.65
C GLU A 55 -11.49 -9.75 15.62
N THR A 56 -10.30 -9.69 15.01
CA THR A 56 -9.90 -8.59 14.13
C THR A 56 -9.68 -9.06 12.71
N GLU A 57 -10.55 -8.58 11.83
CA GLU A 57 -10.38 -8.73 10.39
C GLU A 57 -9.69 -7.49 9.77
N LEU A 58 -8.79 -7.73 8.82
CA LEU A 58 -8.17 -6.72 7.96
C LEU A 58 -8.55 -7.00 6.50
N ARG A 59 -9.06 -5.99 5.82
CA ARG A 59 -9.55 -6.06 4.44
C ARG A 59 -8.80 -5.08 3.56
N LEU A 60 -8.37 -5.54 2.39
CA LEU A 60 -7.78 -4.74 1.31
C LEU A 60 -8.71 -4.85 0.11
N HIS A 61 -9.23 -3.72 -0.36
CA HIS A 61 -10.01 -3.62 -1.57
C HIS A 61 -9.13 -3.07 -2.71
N ALA A 62 -8.98 -3.84 -3.77
CA ALA A 62 -8.06 -3.56 -4.87
C ALA A 62 -8.80 -3.68 -6.21
N PRO A 63 -9.72 -2.75 -6.52
CA PRO A 63 -10.42 -2.78 -7.81
C PRO A 63 -9.39 -2.65 -8.93
N GLY A 64 -9.41 -3.60 -9.87
CA GLY A 64 -8.39 -3.67 -10.93
C GLY A 64 -7.01 -4.16 -10.46
N GLY A 65 -6.92 -4.75 -9.26
CA GLY A 65 -5.73 -5.41 -8.74
C GLY A 65 -4.79 -4.52 -7.92
N VAL A 66 -5.06 -3.21 -7.81
CA VAL A 66 -4.25 -2.25 -7.05
C VAL A 66 -5.09 -1.54 -5.99
N VAL A 67 -4.56 -1.43 -4.78
CA VAL A 67 -5.10 -0.55 -3.74
C VAL A 67 -4.56 0.86 -3.98
N ALA A 68 -5.41 1.74 -4.49
CA ALA A 68 -5.03 3.11 -4.85
C ALA A 68 -5.35 4.15 -3.77
N LYS A 69 -6.19 3.81 -2.78
CA LYS A 69 -6.58 4.75 -1.72
C LYS A 69 -6.40 4.15 -0.33
N VAL A 70 -6.16 5.01 0.64
CA VAL A 70 -6.03 4.59 2.05
C VAL A 70 -7.33 3.97 2.58
N GLU A 71 -8.48 4.49 2.18
CA GLU A 71 -9.82 4.03 2.60
C GLU A 71 -10.16 2.62 2.12
N ASP A 72 -9.48 2.14 1.07
CA ASP A 72 -9.63 0.78 0.57
C ASP A 72 -8.92 -0.27 1.46
N ILE A 73 -8.12 0.17 2.44
CA ILE A 73 -7.57 -0.71 3.48
C ILE A 73 -8.35 -0.45 4.77
N ALA A 74 -9.19 -1.40 5.18
CA ALA A 74 -10.02 -1.32 6.37
C ALA A 74 -9.61 -2.37 7.41
N CYS A 75 -9.52 -1.98 8.69
CA CYS A 75 -9.21 -2.90 9.77
C CYS A 75 -10.25 -2.74 10.88
N GLY A 76 -10.77 -3.86 11.39
CA GLY A 76 -11.75 -3.89 12.49
C GLY A 76 -11.18 -3.64 13.88
N CYS A 77 -9.86 -3.40 14.02
CA CYS A 77 -9.25 -3.24 15.34
C CYS A 77 -9.65 -1.92 15.99
N LEU A 78 -9.59 -1.86 17.33
CA LEU A 78 -9.94 -0.68 18.13
C LEU A 78 -9.08 0.57 17.86
N LEU A 79 -7.93 0.43 17.18
CA LEU A 79 -7.05 1.55 16.82
C LEU A 79 -7.30 2.08 15.41
N ALA A 80 -8.27 1.54 14.69
CA ALA A 80 -8.62 2.04 13.36
C ALA A 80 -9.12 3.50 13.44
N PRO A 81 -8.82 4.34 12.44
CA PRO A 81 -8.07 4.03 11.22
C PRO A 81 -6.53 4.06 11.38
N ALA A 82 -5.98 4.66 12.44
CA ALA A 82 -4.54 4.83 12.62
C ALA A 82 -3.85 3.63 13.31
N CYS A 83 -4.07 2.42 12.79
CA CYS A 83 -3.52 1.19 13.37
C CYS A 83 -2.29 0.66 12.61
N VAL A 84 -1.43 -0.07 13.32
CA VAL A 84 -0.22 -0.67 12.73
C VAL A 84 -0.55 -1.76 11.71
N HIS A 85 -1.72 -2.40 11.80
CA HIS A 85 -2.11 -3.49 10.91
C HIS A 85 -2.32 -3.05 9.46
N ARG A 86 -2.97 -1.89 9.25
CA ARG A 86 -3.16 -1.32 7.91
C ARG A 86 -1.83 -0.96 7.27
N ALA A 87 -0.94 -0.29 8.01
CA ALA A 87 0.39 0.04 7.54
C ALA A 87 1.22 -1.23 7.26
N ALA A 88 1.15 -2.23 8.13
CA ALA A 88 1.85 -3.49 7.95
C ALA A 88 1.40 -4.25 6.68
N ALA A 89 0.09 -4.28 6.40
CA ALA A 89 -0.43 -4.85 5.15
C ALA A 89 0.13 -4.13 3.92
N ALA A 90 0.10 -2.79 3.93
CA ALA A 90 0.61 -1.98 2.83
C ALA A 90 2.12 -2.18 2.62
N CYS A 91 2.91 -2.29 3.69
CA CYS A 91 4.35 -2.56 3.61
C CYS A 91 4.68 -4.01 3.21
N ALA A 92 3.81 -4.98 3.50
CA ALA A 92 4.00 -6.38 3.11
C ALA A 92 3.57 -6.67 1.66
N ALA A 93 2.70 -5.82 1.11
CA ALA A 93 2.19 -5.96 -0.24
C ALA A 93 3.24 -5.57 -1.29
N PRO A 94 3.16 -6.15 -2.51
CA PRO A 94 3.94 -5.65 -3.64
C PRO A 94 3.63 -4.18 -3.92
N ALA A 95 4.65 -3.38 -4.19
CA ALA A 95 4.43 -2.02 -4.70
C ALA A 95 3.77 -2.09 -6.08
N ALA A 96 2.76 -1.26 -6.32
CA ALA A 96 2.26 -1.06 -7.67
C ALA A 96 3.33 -0.35 -8.51
N ASP A 97 3.62 -0.87 -9.70
CA ASP A 97 4.44 -0.17 -10.68
C ASP A 97 3.58 0.92 -11.31
N LEU A 98 3.54 2.08 -10.64
CA LEU A 98 3.07 3.30 -11.26
C LEU A 98 4.16 3.67 -12.26
N ALA A 99 3.97 3.28 -13.52
CA ALA A 99 4.83 3.75 -14.60
C ALA A 99 4.99 5.27 -14.41
N PRO A 100 6.21 5.79 -14.26
CA PRO A 100 6.41 7.21 -14.05
C PRO A 100 5.70 7.92 -15.20
N GLU A 101 4.83 8.87 -14.87
CA GLU A 101 4.29 9.79 -15.85
C GLU A 101 5.50 10.31 -16.66
N PRO A 102 5.49 10.20 -18.00
CA PRO A 102 6.65 10.58 -18.79
C PRO A 102 6.91 12.05 -18.48
N ALA A 103 8.01 12.30 -17.75
CA ALA A 103 8.47 13.65 -17.46
C ALA A 103 8.41 14.44 -18.75
N GLU A 104 7.55 15.46 -18.80
CA GLU A 104 7.45 16.36 -19.94
C GLU A 104 8.87 16.74 -20.32
N GLN A 105 9.28 16.26 -21.49
CA GLN A 105 10.60 16.53 -22.04
C GLN A 105 10.66 18.04 -22.20
N VAL A 106 11.44 18.69 -21.34
CA VAL A 106 11.88 20.07 -21.57
C VAL A 106 12.53 20.05 -22.94
N THR A 107 11.82 20.58 -23.93
CA THR A 107 12.36 20.75 -25.28
C THR A 107 13.63 21.59 -25.14
N PRO A 108 14.80 21.12 -25.63
CA PRO A 108 15.93 22.01 -25.77
C PRO A 108 15.53 23.08 -26.79
N GLU A 109 15.40 24.32 -26.35
CA GLU A 109 15.32 25.46 -27.26
C GLU A 109 16.65 25.49 -28.03
N ALA A 110 16.57 25.14 -29.32
CA ALA A 110 17.69 25.28 -30.23
C ALA A 110 17.97 26.79 -30.43
N PRO A 111 19.20 27.29 -30.20
CA PRO A 111 19.56 28.60 -30.70
C PRO A 111 19.60 28.51 -32.22
N GLY A 112 18.70 29.23 -32.90
CA GLY A 112 18.65 29.32 -34.35
C GLY A 112 19.95 29.88 -34.95
N PRO A 113 20.24 29.59 -36.23
CA PRO A 113 21.49 29.96 -36.87
C PRO A 113 21.56 31.45 -37.26
N ALA A 114 22.81 31.89 -37.44
CA ALA A 114 23.32 33.23 -37.73
C ALA A 114 22.59 34.07 -38.80
N SER A 115 22.71 35.40 -38.67
CA SER A 115 22.66 36.42 -39.75
C SER A 115 23.35 37.69 -39.24
N ALA A 116 24.08 38.52 -39.97
CA ALA A 116 24.68 38.53 -41.30
C ALA A 116 25.83 39.56 -41.23
#